data_AF-K8MK22-F1
#
_entry.id   AF-K8MK22-F1
#
_cell.length_a   1.000
_cell.length_b   1.000
_cell.length_c   1.000
_cell.angle_alpha   90.00
_cell.angle_beta   90.00
_cell.angle_gamma   90.00
#
_symmetry.space_group_name_H-M   'P 1'
#
loop_
_entity.id
_entity.type
_entity.pdbx_description
1 polymer ?
#
loop_
_entity_poly.entity_id
_entity_poly.type
_entity_poly.pdbx_seq_one_letter_code
_entity_poly.pdbx_strand_id
1 'polypeptide(L)'
;MRFIISFITFCGLVGVWYFIKKQPNIKYRNISALVSIIGFIIFGLFFQEEKTQQASVEPVVSSSNSSSSVSTIIQTSSSTSEISSSSESVSTSKQFNDEEFQKYAIQFQNKLNELVKETGQVYSATGRGLILYLTVPQDFKYNSKDNIQEFADKVLQVKNETFPVWLVENGYSAQDVSIHLHIKTEDGTTIAKEKFSGSMKVTK
;
A
#
# COMPACT_ATOMS: atom_id res chain seq x y z
N MET A 1 17.28 -12.11 -31.04
CA MET A 1 16.89 -11.64 -29.69
C MET A 1 15.38 -11.56 -29.49
N ARG A 2 14.61 -10.92 -30.38
CA ARG A 2 13.14 -10.77 -30.25
C ARG A 2 12.35 -12.10 -30.17
N PHE A 3 12.73 -13.12 -30.93
CA PHE A 3 12.05 -14.43 -30.91
C PHE A 3 12.25 -15.24 -29.61
N ILE A 4 13.40 -15.07 -28.95
CA ILE A 4 13.74 -15.78 -27.71
C ILE A 4 12.88 -15.27 -26.55
N ILE A 5 12.66 -13.94 -26.52
CA ILE A 5 11.83 -13.27 -25.52
C ILE A 5 10.35 -13.66 -25.71
N SER A 6 9.88 -13.79 -26.95
CA SER A 6 8.51 -14.25 -27.22
C SER A 6 8.29 -15.73 -26.85
N PHE A 7 9.32 -16.57 -26.92
CA PHE A 7 9.24 -17.96 -26.44
C PHE A 7 9.18 -18.03 -24.91
N ILE A 8 9.91 -17.15 -24.20
CA ILE A 8 9.90 -17.10 -22.73
C ILE A 8 8.52 -16.71 -22.19
N THR A 9 7.83 -15.76 -22.83
CA THR A 9 6.49 -15.32 -22.42
C THR A 9 5.43 -16.38 -22.72
N PHE A 10 5.56 -17.08 -23.86
CA PHE A 10 4.66 -18.17 -24.21
C PHE A 10 4.80 -19.37 -23.26
N CYS A 11 6.03 -19.75 -22.89
CA CYS A 11 6.28 -20.77 -21.86
C CYS A 11 5.69 -20.39 -20.49
N GLY A 12 5.73 -19.10 -20.12
CA GLY A 12 5.11 -18.59 -18.90
C GLY A 12 3.58 -18.77 -18.87
N LEU A 13 2.91 -18.43 -19.97
CA LEU A 13 1.44 -18.58 -20.11
C LEU A 13 1.01 -20.05 -20.12
N VAL A 14 1.75 -20.92 -20.81
CA VAL A 14 1.51 -22.38 -20.79
C VAL A 14 1.74 -22.94 -19.39
N GLY A 15 2.74 -22.45 -18.66
CA GLY A 15 2.98 -22.80 -17.25
C GLY A 15 1.80 -22.44 -16.34
N VAL A 16 1.29 -21.20 -16.43
CA VAL A 16 0.12 -20.74 -15.65
C VAL A 16 -1.10 -21.63 -15.94
N TRP A 17 -1.36 -21.93 -17.22
CA TRP A 17 -2.46 -22.82 -17.62
C TRP A 17 -2.28 -24.26 -17.11
N TYR A 18 -1.06 -24.81 -17.17
CA TYR A 18 -0.73 -26.15 -16.71
C TYR A 18 -0.90 -26.31 -15.18
N PHE A 19 -0.44 -25.34 -14.39
CA PHE A 19 -0.56 -25.36 -12.92
C PHE A 19 -1.97 -25.09 -12.41
N ILE A 20 -2.80 -24.37 -13.16
CA ILE A 20 -4.21 -24.16 -12.81
C ILE A 20 -5.05 -25.40 -13.13
N LYS A 21 -4.79 -26.09 -14.26
CA LYS A 21 -5.70 -27.12 -14.79
C LYS A 21 -5.24 -28.57 -14.54
N LYS A 22 -3.95 -28.88 -14.54
CA LYS A 22 -3.45 -30.29 -14.51
C LYS A 22 -2.83 -30.70 -13.17
N GLN A 23 -2.25 -29.77 -12.42
CA GLN A 23 -1.62 -30.02 -11.10
C GLN A 23 -1.85 -28.83 -10.15
N PRO A 24 -3.00 -28.75 -9.46
CA PRO A 24 -3.35 -27.61 -8.60
C PRO A 24 -2.55 -27.63 -7.30
N ASN A 25 -1.30 -27.16 -7.36
CA ASN A 25 -0.45 -26.92 -6.19
C ASN A 25 -0.42 -25.43 -5.86
N ILE A 26 -0.99 -25.06 -4.71
CA ILE A 26 -1.25 -23.66 -4.33
C ILE A 26 0.02 -22.81 -4.20
N LYS A 27 1.15 -23.45 -3.85
CA LYS A 27 2.46 -22.80 -3.74
C LYS A 27 3.00 -22.35 -5.10
N TYR A 28 2.83 -23.16 -6.14
CA TYR A 28 3.38 -22.88 -7.48
C TYR A 28 2.48 -21.98 -8.33
N ARG A 29 1.18 -21.88 -8.02
CA ARG A 29 0.26 -20.95 -8.69
C ARG A 29 0.64 -19.48 -8.46
N ASN A 30 1.02 -19.13 -7.23
CA ASN A 30 1.43 -17.77 -6.89
C ASN A 30 2.78 -17.41 -7.53
N ILE A 31 3.71 -18.37 -7.57
CA ILE A 31 5.02 -18.21 -8.21
C ILE A 31 4.86 -18.04 -9.73
N SER A 32 4.01 -18.85 -10.37
CA SER A 32 3.76 -18.75 -11.82
C SER A 32 3.05 -17.44 -12.19
N ALA A 33 2.11 -16.96 -11.37
CA ALA A 33 1.47 -15.66 -11.57
C ALA A 33 2.48 -14.51 -11.45
N LEU A 34 3.37 -14.55 -10.44
CA LEU A 34 4.41 -13.57 -10.23
C LEU A 34 5.40 -13.51 -11.41
N VAL A 35 5.85 -14.67 -11.90
CA VAL A 35 6.75 -14.77 -13.06
C VAL A 35 6.09 -14.22 -14.33
N SER A 36 4.79 -14.43 -14.51
CA SER A 36 4.06 -13.90 -15.67
C SER A 36 3.93 -12.37 -15.63
N ILE A 37 3.73 -11.78 -14.46
CA ILE A 37 3.65 -10.33 -14.28
C ILE A 37 5.03 -9.68 -14.53
N ILE A 38 6.09 -10.24 -13.96
CA ILE A 38 7.47 -9.78 -14.19
C ILE A 38 7.83 -9.84 -15.70
N GLY A 39 7.46 -10.93 -16.38
CA GLY A 39 7.70 -11.07 -17.81
C GLY A 39 6.97 -10.03 -18.66
N PHE A 40 5.75 -9.66 -18.26
CA PHE A 40 4.94 -8.66 -18.98
C PHE A 40 5.48 -7.23 -18.79
N ILE A 41 5.99 -6.92 -17.60
CA ILE A 41 6.64 -5.63 -17.31
C ILE A 41 7.92 -5.48 -18.14
N ILE A 42 8.76 -6.52 -18.19
CA ILE A 42 9.98 -6.52 -19.00
C ILE A 42 9.64 -6.39 -20.49
N PHE A 43 8.64 -7.13 -20.98
CA PHE A 43 8.18 -7.01 -22.37
C PHE A 43 7.66 -5.60 -22.70
N GLY A 44 6.90 -4.98 -21.79
CA GLY A 44 6.37 -3.62 -21.96
C GLY A 44 7.44 -2.53 -21.97
N LEU A 45 8.53 -2.72 -21.21
CA LEU A 45 9.67 -1.80 -21.20
C LEU A 45 10.52 -1.94 -22.47
N PHE A 46 10.77 -3.16 -22.95
CA PHE A 46 11.49 -3.39 -24.21
C PHE A 46 10.68 -3.07 -25.48
N PHE A 47 9.37 -2.81 -25.35
CA PHE A 47 8.51 -2.34 -26.45
C PHE A 47 8.34 -0.80 -26.49
N GLN A 48 8.91 -0.06 -25.53
CA GLN A 48 8.90 1.41 -25.49
C GLN A 48 10.28 2.00 -25.84
N GLU A 49 10.68 1.83 -27.09
CA GLU A 49 11.62 2.68 -27.82
C GLU A 49 11.16 2.51 -29.28
N GLU A 50 10.67 3.52 -30.00
CA GLU A 50 11.31 4.80 -30.27
C GLU A 50 10.28 5.90 -30.60
N LYS A 51 10.48 7.13 -30.09
CA LYS A 51 9.94 8.34 -30.73
C LYS A 51 11.04 9.39 -30.86
N THR A 52 11.49 9.54 -32.09
CA THR A 52 12.50 10.48 -32.59
C THR A 52 11.92 11.90 -32.76
N GLN A 53 12.82 12.87 -32.70
CA GLN A 53 12.70 14.33 -32.55
C GLN A 53 12.18 15.11 -33.78
N GLN A 54 11.60 16.32 -33.59
CA GLN A 54 11.76 17.45 -34.53
C GLN A 54 11.40 18.86 -33.99
N ALA A 55 12.40 19.77 -34.08
CA ALA A 55 12.44 21.23 -34.36
C ALA A 55 11.62 22.25 -33.50
N SER A 56 12.28 23.14 -32.72
CA SER A 56 12.87 24.48 -33.08
C SER A 56 11.84 25.62 -32.87
N VAL A 57 11.99 26.62 -31.99
CA VAL A 57 13.00 27.73 -31.97
C VAL A 57 13.17 28.35 -30.55
N GLU A 58 14.39 28.74 -30.21
CA GLU A 58 14.92 29.45 -29.00
C GLU A 58 14.84 31.01 -29.15
N PRO A 59 15.42 31.88 -28.28
CA PRO A 59 15.74 31.86 -26.84
C PRO A 59 15.34 33.17 -26.10
N VAL A 60 15.65 33.31 -24.78
CA VAL A 60 16.35 34.46 -24.14
C VAL A 60 16.25 34.38 -22.60
N VAL A 61 17.38 33.95 -21.99
CA VAL A 61 18.02 34.30 -20.68
C VAL A 61 17.19 34.36 -19.39
N SER A 62 17.65 33.98 -18.19
CA SER A 62 18.88 33.45 -17.59
C SER A 62 18.47 33.11 -16.14
N SER A 63 18.87 32.03 -15.48
CA SER A 63 20.12 31.75 -14.72
C SER A 63 19.62 31.03 -13.46
N SER A 64 20.22 29.99 -12.86
CA SER A 64 21.58 29.45 -12.79
C SER A 64 21.46 28.07 -12.09
N ASN A 65 21.93 26.97 -12.70
CA ASN A 65 23.20 26.26 -12.39
C ASN A 65 23.24 25.65 -10.96
N SER A 66 22.99 24.35 -10.75
CA SER A 66 23.94 23.18 -10.84
C SER A 66 24.13 22.57 -9.45
N SER A 67 24.37 21.28 -9.19
CA SER A 67 24.70 20.10 -10.00
C SER A 67 24.86 18.87 -9.05
N SER A 68 24.51 17.66 -9.54
CA SER A 68 25.20 16.33 -9.43
C SER A 68 25.74 15.84 -8.06
N SER A 69 25.78 14.56 -7.67
CA SER A 69 25.81 13.24 -8.35
C SER A 69 25.76 12.16 -7.25
N VAL A 70 24.93 11.12 -7.38
CA VAL A 70 25.29 9.71 -7.68
C VAL A 70 26.50 9.11 -6.93
N SER A 71 26.23 8.02 -6.19
CA SER A 71 27.11 6.83 -6.19
C SER A 71 26.40 5.59 -5.64
N THR A 72 26.42 4.54 -6.47
CA THR A 72 26.05 3.12 -6.26
C THR A 72 27.20 2.35 -5.58
N ILE A 73 26.92 1.13 -5.06
CA ILE A 73 27.77 -0.11 -4.93
C ILE A 73 27.49 -0.78 -3.56
N ILE A 74 26.90 -1.97 -3.40
CA ILE A 74 27.16 -3.38 -3.85
C ILE A 74 27.85 -4.25 -2.75
N GLN A 75 27.33 -5.48 -2.61
CA GLN A 75 27.90 -6.73 -2.03
C GLN A 75 28.11 -6.83 -0.50
N THR A 76 27.53 -7.80 0.23
CA THR A 76 27.63 -9.28 0.23
C THR A 76 28.89 -9.83 0.94
N SER A 77 28.63 -10.72 1.92
CA SER A 77 29.40 -11.89 2.41
C SER A 77 30.17 -11.85 3.76
N SER A 78 29.76 -12.81 4.61
CA SER A 78 30.60 -13.84 5.25
C SER A 78 31.08 -13.71 6.72
N SER A 79 30.54 -14.64 7.53
CA SER A 79 31.20 -15.52 8.52
C SER A 79 31.29 -15.14 10.01
N THR A 80 30.52 -15.93 10.78
CA THR A 80 30.87 -16.64 12.03
C THR A 80 31.68 -15.91 13.11
N SER A 81 31.09 -15.73 14.30
CA SER A 81 31.32 -16.61 15.47
C SER A 81 30.67 -16.03 16.73
N GLU A 82 30.20 -16.95 17.55
CA GLU A 82 29.51 -16.87 18.84
C GLU A 82 30.14 -15.89 19.83
N ILE A 83 29.32 -15.09 20.55
CA ILE A 83 29.47 -14.88 22.01
C ILE A 83 28.08 -14.51 22.60
N SER A 84 27.52 -15.41 23.40
CA SER A 84 26.46 -15.10 24.36
C SER A 84 26.96 -14.09 25.38
N SER A 85 26.27 -12.96 25.56
CA SER A 85 26.05 -12.43 26.91
C SER A 85 24.92 -11.40 26.89
N SER A 86 23.83 -11.78 27.55
CA SER A 86 22.82 -10.95 28.19
C SER A 86 23.05 -9.44 28.11
N SER A 87 22.41 -8.77 27.14
CA SER A 87 21.96 -7.41 27.34
C SER A 87 20.49 -7.48 27.77
N GLU A 88 20.25 -7.26 29.06
CA GLU A 88 18.96 -6.78 29.56
C GLU A 88 18.63 -5.48 28.82
N SER A 89 18.07 -5.59 27.62
CA SER A 89 17.28 -4.52 27.05
C SER A 89 16.02 -4.46 27.88
N VAL A 90 16.04 -3.60 28.90
CA VAL A 90 14.82 -3.02 29.46
C VAL A 90 14.22 -2.18 28.34
N SER A 91 13.65 -2.84 27.33
CA SER A 91 12.76 -2.21 26.38
C SER A 91 11.54 -1.84 27.20
N THR A 92 11.50 -0.58 27.65
CA THR A 92 10.26 0.07 28.01
C THR A 92 9.39 0.05 26.76
N SER A 93 8.71 -1.08 26.51
CA SER A 93 7.78 -1.23 25.41
C SER A 93 6.68 -0.22 25.66
N LYS A 94 6.72 0.90 24.94
CA LYS A 94 5.69 1.92 25.01
C LYS A 94 4.38 1.22 24.63
N GLN A 95 3.52 0.97 25.61
CA GLN A 95 2.28 0.26 25.39
C GLN A 95 1.36 1.19 24.60
N PHE A 96 0.92 0.75 23.42
CA PHE A 96 -0.07 1.48 22.64
C PHE A 96 -1.38 1.54 23.43
N ASN A 97 -1.80 2.73 23.83
CA ASN A 97 -3.00 2.95 24.63
C ASN A 97 -4.13 3.57 23.79
N ASP A 98 -5.34 3.63 24.36
CA ASP A 98 -6.49 4.21 23.68
C ASP A 98 -6.34 5.73 23.44
N GLU A 99 -5.67 6.48 24.30
CA GLU A 99 -5.46 7.94 24.14
C GLU A 99 -4.59 8.27 22.92
N GLU A 100 -3.49 7.56 22.76
CA GLU A 100 -2.58 7.61 21.62
C GLU A 100 -3.33 7.23 20.34
N PHE A 101 -4.19 6.21 20.42
CA PHE A 101 -5.02 5.85 19.29
C PHE A 101 -6.07 6.92 18.93
N GLN A 102 -6.65 7.62 19.92
CA GLN A 102 -7.51 8.76 19.63
C GLN A 102 -6.75 9.88 18.92
N LYS A 103 -5.50 10.16 19.32
CA LYS A 103 -4.67 11.16 18.63
C LYS A 103 -4.48 10.79 17.16
N TYR A 104 -4.19 9.52 16.86
CA TYR A 104 -4.13 9.05 15.48
C TYR A 104 -5.47 9.19 14.76
N ALA A 105 -6.59 8.81 15.40
CA ALA A 105 -7.92 8.92 14.80
C ALA A 105 -8.24 10.37 14.41
N ILE A 106 -7.90 11.36 15.25
CA ILE A 106 -8.08 12.78 14.95
C ILE A 106 -7.21 13.21 13.75
N GLN A 107 -5.95 12.80 13.71
CA GLN A 107 -5.05 13.09 12.57
C GLN A 107 -5.60 12.49 11.27
N PHE A 108 -6.03 11.23 11.33
CA PHE A 108 -6.63 10.52 10.21
C PHE A 108 -7.91 11.21 9.70
N GLN A 109 -8.78 11.64 10.62
CA GLN A 109 -9.97 12.42 10.31
C GLN A 109 -9.62 13.71 9.56
N ASN A 110 -8.66 14.48 10.07
CA ASN A 110 -8.25 15.74 9.45
C ASN A 110 -7.70 15.51 8.03
N LYS A 111 -6.85 14.50 7.85
CA LYS A 111 -6.31 14.10 6.54
C LYS A 111 -7.42 13.72 5.56
N LEU A 112 -8.40 12.92 6.00
CA LEU A 112 -9.53 12.54 5.14
C LEU A 112 -10.38 13.75 4.76
N ASN A 113 -10.72 14.60 5.72
CA ASN A 113 -11.55 15.78 5.48
C ASN A 113 -10.85 16.81 4.58
N GLU A 114 -9.53 16.89 4.62
CA GLU A 114 -8.74 17.68 3.66
C GLU A 114 -8.88 17.12 2.23
N LEU A 115 -8.75 15.79 2.07
CA LEU A 115 -8.88 15.13 0.77
C LEU A 115 -10.29 15.27 0.16
N VAL A 116 -11.33 15.37 0.99
CA VAL A 116 -12.72 15.50 0.52
C VAL A 116 -13.30 16.90 0.67
N LYS A 117 -12.47 17.90 1.00
CA LYS A 117 -12.91 19.28 1.23
C LYS A 117 -13.70 19.85 0.05
N GLU A 118 -13.32 19.50 -1.17
CA GLU A 118 -14.00 19.94 -2.40
C GLU A 118 -15.42 19.36 -2.54
N THR A 119 -15.70 18.22 -1.90
CA THR A 119 -17.01 17.57 -1.94
C THR A 119 -17.98 18.11 -0.88
N GLY A 120 -17.49 18.91 0.08
CA GLY A 120 -18.28 19.38 1.23
C GLY A 120 -18.67 18.29 2.23
N GLN A 121 -18.19 17.06 2.06
CA GLN A 121 -18.44 15.96 2.98
C GLN A 121 -17.54 16.06 4.20
N VAL A 122 -18.11 15.73 5.36
CA VAL A 122 -17.39 15.71 6.64
C VAL A 122 -17.47 14.31 7.20
N TYR A 123 -16.32 13.75 7.54
CA TYR A 123 -16.23 12.47 8.23
C TYR A 123 -15.72 12.68 9.65
N SER A 124 -16.08 11.74 10.53
CA SER A 124 -15.57 11.68 11.90
C SER A 124 -14.89 10.35 12.15
N ALA A 125 -13.70 10.36 12.75
CA ALA A 125 -13.00 9.14 13.13
C ALA A 125 -12.87 9.01 14.64
N THR A 126 -12.92 7.78 15.15
CA THR A 126 -12.74 7.48 16.58
C THR A 126 -11.99 6.17 16.72
N GLY A 127 -10.98 6.12 17.58
CA GLY A 127 -10.25 4.89 17.89
C GLY A 127 -10.81 4.21 19.14
N ARG A 128 -11.12 2.90 19.11
CA ARG A 128 -11.37 2.12 20.34
C ARG A 128 -10.81 0.71 20.20
N GLY A 129 -9.95 0.28 21.13
CA GLY A 129 -9.49 -1.12 21.18
C GLY A 129 -8.89 -1.62 19.86
N LEU A 130 -7.95 -0.86 19.30
CA LEU A 130 -7.30 -1.10 17.99
C LEU A 130 -8.24 -1.08 16.77
N ILE A 131 -9.48 -0.66 16.93
CA ILE A 131 -10.42 -0.47 15.82
C ILE A 131 -10.64 1.02 15.57
N LEU A 132 -10.31 1.45 14.35
CA LEU A 132 -10.56 2.78 13.83
C LEU A 132 -11.96 2.80 13.24
N TYR A 133 -12.86 3.53 13.86
CA TYR A 133 -14.22 3.73 13.38
C TYR A 133 -14.29 5.03 12.58
N LEU A 134 -14.57 4.93 11.28
CA LEU A 134 -14.93 6.07 10.44
C LEU A 134 -16.45 6.18 10.36
N THR A 135 -16.98 7.34 10.73
CA THR A 135 -18.39 7.70 10.62
C THR A 135 -18.58 8.52 9.36
N VAL A 136 -19.42 8.02 8.46
CA VAL A 136 -19.80 8.67 7.20
C VAL A 136 -21.26 9.12 7.22
N PRO A 137 -21.65 10.08 6.37
CA PRO A 137 -23.03 10.51 6.20
C PRO A 137 -24.01 9.34 5.94
N GLN A 138 -25.26 9.51 6.38
CA GLN A 138 -26.28 8.46 6.36
C GLN A 138 -26.68 8.01 4.93
N ASP A 139 -26.54 8.87 3.94
CA ASP A 139 -26.82 8.61 2.53
C ASP A 139 -25.90 7.54 1.90
N PHE A 140 -24.71 7.32 2.49
CA PHE A 140 -23.81 6.23 2.08
C PHE A 140 -24.47 4.86 2.11
N LYS A 141 -25.49 4.67 2.97
CA LYS A 141 -26.28 3.43 3.00
C LYS A 141 -26.98 3.11 1.69
N TYR A 142 -27.31 4.12 0.90
CA TYR A 142 -28.07 3.95 -0.33
C TYR A 142 -27.16 3.82 -1.56
N ASN A 143 -25.87 4.12 -1.43
CA ASN A 143 -24.88 3.92 -2.48
C ASN A 143 -24.78 2.45 -2.92
N SER A 144 -24.37 2.23 -4.18
CA SER A 144 -24.13 0.88 -4.70
C SER A 144 -23.02 0.19 -3.91
N LYS A 145 -23.03 -1.15 -3.91
CA LYS A 145 -22.00 -1.95 -3.24
C LYS A 145 -20.60 -1.61 -3.76
N ASP A 146 -20.48 -1.40 -5.06
CA ASP A 146 -19.21 -1.07 -5.72
C ASP A 146 -18.70 0.31 -5.31
N ASN A 147 -19.59 1.31 -5.21
CA ASN A 147 -19.20 2.65 -4.74
C ASN A 147 -18.75 2.63 -3.27
N ILE A 148 -19.45 1.87 -2.41
CA ILE A 148 -19.03 1.72 -1.00
C ILE A 148 -17.70 0.97 -0.92
N GLN A 149 -17.48 -0.03 -1.77
CA GLN A 149 -16.23 -0.79 -1.82
C GLN A 149 -15.08 0.11 -2.27
N GLU A 150 -15.24 0.85 -3.37
CA GLU A 150 -14.22 1.79 -3.86
C GLU A 150 -13.87 2.85 -2.79
N PHE A 151 -14.88 3.44 -2.15
CA PHE A 151 -14.66 4.36 -1.04
C PHE A 151 -13.88 3.70 0.10
N ALA A 152 -14.32 2.51 0.53
CA ALA A 152 -13.68 1.78 1.61
C ALA A 152 -12.21 1.45 1.30
N ASP A 153 -11.92 1.06 0.06
CA ASP A 153 -10.56 0.72 -0.38
C ASP A 153 -9.66 1.97 -0.41
N LYS A 154 -10.17 3.13 -0.85
CA LYS A 154 -9.42 4.41 -0.77
C LYS A 154 -9.15 4.81 0.68
N VAL A 155 -10.14 4.71 1.57
CA VAL A 155 -9.96 5.01 3.00
C VAL A 155 -8.94 4.06 3.63
N LEU A 156 -9.00 2.77 3.29
CA LEU A 156 -8.04 1.77 3.75
C LEU A 156 -6.62 2.08 3.25
N GLN A 157 -6.48 2.54 2.00
CA GLN A 157 -5.20 2.99 1.46
C GLN A 157 -4.62 4.15 2.29
N VAL A 158 -5.42 5.20 2.56
CA VAL A 158 -4.98 6.34 3.39
C VAL A 158 -4.55 5.86 4.78
N LYS A 159 -5.27 4.91 5.38
CA LYS A 159 -4.89 4.32 6.68
C LYS A 159 -3.52 3.64 6.59
N ASN A 160 -3.32 2.80 5.57
CA ASN A 160 -2.08 2.05 5.39
C ASN A 160 -0.87 2.95 5.08
N GLU A 161 -1.09 4.11 4.48
CA GLU A 161 -0.05 5.11 4.23
C GLU A 161 0.27 5.96 5.46
N THR A 162 -0.74 6.28 6.29
CA THR A 162 -0.59 7.23 7.41
C THR A 162 -0.26 6.56 8.74
N PHE A 163 -0.80 5.38 9.02
CA PHE A 163 -0.64 4.74 10.33
C PHE A 163 0.81 4.32 10.63
N PRO A 164 1.54 3.66 9.70
CA PRO A 164 2.94 3.29 9.97
C PRO A 164 3.84 4.52 10.17
N VAL A 165 3.59 5.60 9.42
CA VAL A 165 4.30 6.87 9.57
C VAL A 165 4.03 7.46 10.96
N TRP A 166 2.77 7.52 11.36
CA TRP A 166 2.38 8.02 12.69
C TRP A 166 3.02 7.19 13.82
N LEU A 167 3.11 5.86 13.68
CA LEU A 167 3.78 5.01 14.65
C LEU A 167 5.25 5.42 14.84
N VAL A 168 6.00 5.55 13.73
CA VAL A 168 7.41 5.94 13.75
C VAL A 168 7.59 7.33 14.35
N GLU A 169 6.76 8.30 13.96
CA GLU A 169 6.78 9.67 14.49
C GLU A 169 6.53 9.73 16.01
N ASN A 170 5.77 8.78 16.56
CA ASN A 170 5.44 8.71 17.99
C ASN A 170 6.34 7.72 18.77
N GLY A 171 7.43 7.24 18.15
CA GLY A 171 8.44 6.39 18.78
C GLY A 171 8.06 4.91 18.90
N TYR A 172 7.10 4.43 18.10
CA TYR A 172 6.76 3.02 17.96
C TYR A 172 7.41 2.42 16.71
N SER A 173 7.64 1.10 16.68
CA SER A 173 8.03 0.45 15.43
C SER A 173 6.80 0.28 14.53
N ALA A 174 6.98 0.41 13.21
CA ALA A 174 5.89 0.32 12.23
C ALA A 174 5.10 -1.01 12.26
N GLN A 175 5.68 -2.06 12.85
CA GLN A 175 5.08 -3.39 12.98
C GLN A 175 4.60 -3.73 14.39
N ASP A 176 4.77 -2.84 15.36
CA ASP A 176 4.41 -3.12 16.76
C ASP A 176 2.90 -3.13 16.99
N VAL A 177 2.16 -2.37 16.17
CA VAL A 177 0.72 -2.19 16.33
C VAL A 177 0.04 -2.40 14.99
N SER A 178 -1.02 -3.20 15.00
CA SER A 178 -1.93 -3.37 13.86
C SER A 178 -3.33 -2.92 14.26
N ILE A 179 -3.95 -2.11 13.41
CA ILE A 179 -5.31 -1.60 13.63
C ILE A 179 -6.23 -2.00 12.49
N HIS A 180 -7.51 -2.14 12.82
CA HIS A 180 -8.57 -2.47 11.87
C HIS A 180 -9.48 -1.28 11.59
N LEU A 181 -9.91 -1.12 10.34
CA LEU A 181 -10.82 -0.07 9.92
C LEU A 181 -12.26 -0.58 9.82
N HIS A 182 -13.19 0.08 10.52
CA HIS A 182 -14.62 -0.08 10.37
C HIS A 182 -15.25 1.22 9.87
N ILE A 183 -16.08 1.12 8.84
CA ILE A 183 -16.85 2.25 8.31
C ILE A 183 -18.30 2.07 8.72
N LYS A 184 -18.82 3.05 9.45
CA LYS A 184 -20.19 3.09 9.94
C LYS A 184 -20.87 4.37 9.50
N THR A 185 -22.19 4.35 9.46
CA THR A 185 -23.01 5.54 9.27
C THR A 185 -23.30 6.22 10.60
N GLU A 186 -23.89 7.42 10.55
CA GLU A 186 -24.26 8.22 11.73
C GLU A 186 -25.12 7.45 12.73
N ASP A 187 -26.03 6.59 12.25
CA ASP A 187 -26.86 5.73 13.11
C ASP A 187 -26.15 4.46 13.63
N GLY A 188 -24.85 4.35 13.39
CA GLY A 188 -24.02 3.24 13.87
C GLY A 188 -24.03 1.98 12.99
N THR A 189 -24.76 1.97 11.87
CA THR A 189 -24.78 0.81 10.97
C THR A 189 -23.42 0.65 10.28
N THR A 190 -22.80 -0.52 10.44
CA THR A 190 -21.54 -0.84 9.76
C THR A 190 -21.80 -1.18 8.30
N ILE A 191 -21.21 -0.41 7.38
CA ILE A 191 -21.36 -0.60 5.93
C ILE A 191 -20.15 -1.28 5.31
N ALA A 192 -18.96 -1.16 5.92
CA ALA A 192 -17.76 -1.86 5.50
C ALA A 192 -16.84 -2.15 6.70
N LYS A 193 -16.12 -3.27 6.64
CA LYS A 193 -15.14 -3.65 7.65
C LYS A 193 -13.89 -4.25 7.03
N GLU A 194 -12.74 -3.96 7.61
CA GLU A 194 -11.49 -4.60 7.27
C GLU A 194 -11.49 -6.06 7.75
N LYS A 195 -11.10 -6.98 6.87
CA LYS A 195 -10.86 -8.38 7.24
C LYS A 195 -9.49 -8.52 7.87
N PHE A 196 -9.27 -9.61 8.61
CA PHE A 196 -7.92 -10.03 9.04
C PHE A 196 -6.92 -10.19 7.88
N SER A 197 -7.40 -10.40 6.65
CA SER A 197 -6.55 -10.44 5.45
C SER A 197 -6.08 -9.06 4.97
N GLY A 198 -6.45 -7.97 5.64
CA GLY A 198 -6.09 -6.59 5.26
C GLY A 198 -6.89 -6.02 4.09
N SER A 199 -8.03 -6.64 3.73
CA SER A 199 -8.90 -6.17 2.64
C SER A 199 -10.26 -5.71 3.19
N MET A 200 -10.87 -4.67 2.61
CA MET A 200 -12.21 -4.26 3.00
C MET A 200 -13.28 -5.25 2.52
N LYS A 201 -14.32 -5.43 3.35
CA LYS A 201 -15.55 -6.15 3.00
C LYS A 201 -16.74 -5.23 3.23
N VAL A 202 -17.46 -4.91 2.17
CA VAL A 202 -18.79 -4.29 2.28
C VAL A 202 -19.78 -5.29 2.90
N THR A 203 -20.48 -4.85 3.94
CA THR A 203 -21.44 -5.65 4.72
C THR A 203 -22.90 -5.41 4.32
N LYS A 204 -23.12 -4.48 3.41
CA LYS A 204 -24.41 -4.27 2.73
C LYS A 204 -24.76 -5.43 1.80
#